data_AF-A0A7C4CGX9-F1
#
_entry.id   AF-A0A7C4CGX9-F1
#
_cell.length_a   1.000
_cell.length_b   1.000
_cell.length_c   1.000
_cell.angle_alpha   90.00
_cell.angle_beta   90.00
_cell.angle_gamma   90.00
#
_symmetry.space_group_name_H-M   'P 1'
#
loop_
_entity.id
_entity.type
_entity.pdbx_description
1 polymer ?
#
loop_
_entity_poly.entity_id
_entity_poly.type
_entity_poly.pdbx_seq_one_letter_code
_entity_poly.pdbx_strand_id
1 'polypeptide(L)'
;MTHEILYLSYRDVESLNIGLDQIIAAVEDSFRQKGLGLVEMPPKPGIHPRRDSFIHAMPAYLKGSDAAGLKWISGNPENPKRGLPYIAGILILNDPETGLPIAVMDATWLTAYRTAGATAVAAKYLARRESEVLAVLGCGTQGRSNTLMLSRILPIKIVRAYDINERALASYEEFVRERVGLDVIKASSPREALEGSDVVVTAGLILKEPNPVIEADWVKPGISAFPLDFDSYWKSSAIASMDKFYTDDVNQLLYYIKEGWIRPIERIFGDLGEVVVGKKPGRENEREK
;
A
#
# COMPACT_ATOMS: atom_id res chain seq x y z
N MET A 1 -14.66 -39.06 3.86
CA MET A 1 -15.23 -37.74 4.18
C MET A 1 -15.05 -36.85 2.97
N THR A 2 -16.10 -36.17 2.52
CA THR A 2 -16.00 -35.16 1.45
C THR A 2 -15.49 -33.86 2.07
N HIS A 3 -14.38 -33.34 1.54
CA HIS A 3 -13.82 -32.06 1.95
C HIS A 3 -14.33 -30.98 1.00
N GLU A 4 -15.10 -30.03 1.53
CA GLU A 4 -15.66 -28.91 0.78
C GLU A 4 -14.79 -27.66 0.96
N ILE A 5 -14.66 -26.87 -0.10
CA ILE A 5 -13.89 -25.62 -0.12
C ILE A 5 -14.84 -24.48 -0.50
N LEU A 6 -14.92 -23.45 0.33
CA LEU A 6 -15.72 -22.26 0.01
C LEU A 6 -15.05 -21.44 -1.09
N TYR A 7 -15.77 -21.19 -2.19
CA TYR A 7 -15.33 -20.26 -3.22
C TYR A 7 -16.04 -18.91 -3.07
N LEU A 8 -15.28 -17.81 -3.02
CA LEU A 8 -15.80 -16.45 -3.01
C LEU A 8 -15.26 -15.68 -4.22
N SER A 9 -16.14 -15.36 -5.17
CA SER A 9 -15.81 -14.48 -6.28
C SER A 9 -15.53 -13.04 -5.81
N TYR A 10 -15.04 -12.19 -6.72
CA TYR A 10 -14.91 -10.74 -6.45
C TYR A 10 -16.21 -10.14 -5.88
N ARG A 11 -17.36 -10.49 -6.47
CA ARG A 11 -18.66 -9.97 -6.04
C ARG A 11 -19.06 -10.48 -4.67
N ASP A 12 -18.74 -11.73 -4.35
CA ASP A 12 -19.02 -12.31 -3.04
C ASP A 12 -18.19 -11.58 -1.97
N VAL A 13 -16.88 -11.40 -2.19
CA VAL A 13 -15.99 -10.65 -1.28
C VAL A 13 -16.45 -9.20 -1.11
N GLU A 14 -16.77 -8.50 -2.20
CA GLU A 14 -17.24 -7.12 -2.16
C GLU A 14 -18.59 -7.00 -1.42
N SER A 15 -19.50 -7.97 -1.60
CA SER A 15 -20.82 -7.98 -0.95
C SER A 15 -20.77 -8.19 0.57
N LEU A 16 -19.65 -8.66 1.13
CA LEU A 16 -19.46 -8.75 2.58
C LEU A 16 -19.48 -7.37 3.26
N ASN A 17 -19.27 -6.29 2.50
CA ASN A 17 -19.33 -4.91 2.99
C ASN A 17 -18.50 -4.68 4.28
N ILE A 18 -17.31 -5.27 4.34
CA ILE A 18 -16.40 -5.15 5.49
C ILE A 18 -16.05 -3.66 5.68
N GLY A 19 -16.31 -3.12 6.87
CA GLY A 19 -16.11 -1.71 7.17
C GLY A 19 -14.64 -1.29 7.14
N LEU A 20 -14.36 -0.04 6.76
CA LEU A 20 -13.00 0.50 6.69
C LEU A 20 -12.25 0.38 8.03
N ASP A 21 -12.93 0.69 9.14
CA ASP A 21 -12.35 0.59 10.49
C ASP A 21 -12.00 -0.86 10.85
N GLN A 22 -12.79 -1.84 10.41
CA GLN A 22 -12.50 -3.26 10.62
C GLN A 22 -11.26 -3.71 9.84
N ILE A 23 -11.12 -3.23 8.60
CA ILE A 23 -9.95 -3.51 7.76
C ILE A 23 -8.69 -2.90 8.40
N ILE A 24 -8.76 -1.64 8.84
CA ILE A 24 -7.64 -0.97 9.51
C ILE A 24 -7.26 -1.72 10.78
N ALA A 25 -8.23 -2.12 11.61
CA ALA A 25 -7.98 -2.87 12.84
C ALA A 25 -7.32 -4.23 12.57
N ALA A 26 -7.78 -4.98 11.56
CA ALA A 26 -7.20 -6.27 11.19
C ALA A 26 -5.76 -6.14 10.65
N VAL A 27 -5.49 -5.10 9.85
CA VAL A 27 -4.14 -4.83 9.34
C VAL A 27 -3.22 -4.36 10.47
N GLU A 28 -3.72 -3.51 11.38
CA GLU A 28 -2.96 -3.07 12.55
C GLU A 28 -2.60 -4.25 13.47
N ASP A 29 -3.53 -5.18 13.66
CA ASP A 29 -3.27 -6.42 14.40
C ASP A 29 -2.25 -7.31 13.72
N SER A 30 -2.29 -7.42 12.39
CA SER A 30 -1.26 -8.16 11.63
C SER A 30 0.13 -7.55 11.84
N PHE A 31 0.26 -6.22 11.82
CA PHE A 31 1.53 -5.54 12.14
C PHE A 31 1.95 -5.72 13.59
N ARG A 32 1.00 -5.70 14.53
CA ARG A 32 1.26 -5.95 15.96
C ARG A 32 1.81 -7.36 16.18
N GLN A 33 1.16 -8.38 15.62
CA GLN A 33 1.62 -9.76 15.69
C GLN A 33 3.02 -9.90 15.09
N LYS A 34 3.29 -9.25 13.95
CA LYS A 34 4.63 -9.20 13.36
C LYS A 34 5.65 -8.56 14.32
N GLY A 35 5.33 -7.40 14.89
CA GLY A 35 6.19 -6.71 15.86
C GLY A 35 6.48 -7.52 17.12
N LEU A 36 5.58 -8.43 17.50
CA LEU A 36 5.73 -9.38 18.60
C LEU A 36 6.45 -10.68 18.21
N GLY A 37 6.77 -10.89 16.92
CA GLY A 37 7.39 -12.14 16.44
C GLY A 37 6.41 -13.31 16.35
N LEU A 38 5.11 -13.04 16.31
CA LEU A 38 4.03 -14.02 16.25
C LEU A 38 3.58 -14.34 14.82
N VAL A 39 4.50 -14.28 13.86
CA VAL A 39 4.21 -14.52 12.44
C VAL A 39 5.25 -15.45 11.82
N GLU A 40 4.80 -16.28 10.91
CA GLU A 40 5.66 -16.94 9.93
C GLU A 40 5.33 -16.36 8.57
N MET A 41 6.27 -15.60 8.01
CA MET A 41 6.07 -14.85 6.76
C MET A 41 7.38 -14.93 5.96
N PRO A 42 7.59 -16.00 5.20
CA PRO A 42 8.78 -16.09 4.36
C PRO A 42 8.76 -15.00 3.27
N PRO A 43 9.93 -14.67 2.68
CA PRO A 43 9.97 -13.80 1.50
C PRO A 43 9.02 -14.32 0.43
N LYS A 44 8.37 -13.43 -0.34
CA LYS A 44 7.40 -13.82 -1.37
C LYS A 44 8.12 -14.33 -2.63
N PRO A 45 8.22 -15.64 -2.91
CA PRO A 45 8.84 -16.11 -4.14
C PRO A 45 7.98 -15.72 -5.35
N GLY A 46 8.64 -15.53 -6.48
CA GLY A 46 8.02 -14.95 -7.67
C GLY A 46 8.58 -15.46 -8.98
N ILE A 47 7.73 -15.44 -10.00
CA ILE A 47 8.14 -15.62 -11.40
C ILE A 47 7.80 -14.36 -12.19
N HIS A 48 8.63 -14.04 -13.20
CA HIS A 48 8.52 -12.82 -14.00
C HIS A 48 8.35 -13.19 -15.47
N PRO A 49 7.12 -13.58 -15.89
CA PRO A 49 6.91 -14.14 -17.22
C PRO A 49 7.14 -13.13 -18.36
N ARG A 50 7.11 -11.82 -18.08
CA ARG A 50 7.34 -10.71 -19.02
C ARG A 50 8.05 -9.56 -18.29
N ARG A 51 8.57 -8.59 -19.06
CA ARG A 51 9.16 -7.36 -18.52
C ARG A 51 8.16 -6.64 -17.62
N ASP A 52 8.62 -6.16 -16.46
CA ASP A 52 7.84 -5.42 -15.45
C ASP A 52 6.57 -6.16 -14.98
N SER A 53 6.47 -7.47 -15.23
CA SER A 53 5.35 -8.32 -14.81
C SER A 53 5.80 -9.33 -13.78
N PHE A 54 4.93 -9.64 -12.82
CA PHE A 54 5.22 -10.62 -11.77
C PHE A 54 4.03 -11.52 -11.49
N ILE A 55 4.32 -12.70 -10.95
CA ILE A 55 3.36 -13.55 -10.26
C ILE A 55 4.03 -14.02 -8.97
N HIS A 56 3.46 -13.65 -7.82
CA HIS A 56 4.05 -13.83 -6.49
C HIS A 56 3.18 -14.73 -5.62
N ALA A 57 3.83 -15.66 -4.92
CA ALA A 57 3.26 -16.41 -3.82
C ALA A 57 3.61 -15.71 -2.51
N MET A 58 2.60 -15.40 -1.71
CA MET A 58 2.75 -14.73 -0.42
C MET A 58 2.09 -15.58 0.67
N PRO A 59 2.75 -16.68 1.11
CA PRO A 59 2.26 -17.47 2.22
C PRO A 59 2.53 -16.74 3.54
N ALA A 60 1.61 -16.88 4.50
CA ALA A 60 1.79 -16.38 5.86
C ALA A 60 0.98 -17.21 6.86
N TYR A 61 1.49 -17.27 8.09
CA TYR A 61 0.77 -17.77 9.25
C TYR A 61 0.84 -16.73 10.38
N LEU A 62 -0.33 -16.29 10.84
CA LEU A 62 -0.48 -15.41 11.99
C LEU A 62 -0.81 -16.25 13.23
N LYS A 63 0.15 -16.40 14.14
CA LYS A 63 0.03 -17.29 15.32
C LYS A 63 -1.03 -16.81 16.30
N GLY A 64 -1.21 -15.50 16.43
CA GLY A 64 -2.18 -14.92 17.37
C GLY A 64 -3.64 -15.09 16.92
N SER A 65 -3.88 -15.07 15.61
CA SER A 65 -5.23 -15.28 15.04
C SER A 65 -5.48 -16.71 14.59
N ASP A 66 -4.48 -17.57 14.69
CA ASP A 66 -4.45 -18.92 14.12
C ASP A 66 -4.95 -18.95 12.66
N ALA A 67 -4.37 -18.09 11.83
CA ALA A 67 -4.77 -17.90 10.44
C ALA A 67 -3.62 -18.20 9.49
N ALA A 68 -3.75 -19.25 8.68
CA ALA A 68 -2.78 -19.66 7.68
C ALA A 68 -3.35 -19.51 6.26
N GLY A 69 -2.53 -19.03 5.32
CA GLY A 69 -2.97 -18.91 3.94
C GLY A 69 -1.89 -18.52 2.95
N LEU A 70 -2.28 -18.45 1.68
CA LEU A 70 -1.45 -18.10 0.56
C LEU A 70 -2.19 -17.14 -0.37
N LYS A 71 -1.61 -15.96 -0.60
CA LYS A 71 -2.02 -15.11 -1.72
C LYS A 71 -1.18 -15.41 -2.96
N TRP A 72 -1.83 -15.79 -4.05
CA TRP A 72 -1.23 -15.95 -5.37
C TRP A 72 -1.69 -14.80 -6.26
N ILE A 73 -0.81 -13.82 -6.47
CA ILE A 73 -1.15 -12.53 -7.07
C ILE A 73 -0.24 -12.20 -8.25
N SER A 74 -0.82 -11.68 -9.32
CA SER A 74 -0.11 -11.21 -10.50
C SER A 74 -0.19 -9.70 -10.65
N GLY A 75 0.84 -9.13 -11.29
CA GLY A 75 0.85 -7.76 -11.77
C GLY A 75 1.36 -7.69 -13.21
N ASN A 76 0.61 -7.04 -14.10
CA ASN A 76 0.99 -6.89 -15.50
C ASN A 76 0.67 -5.48 -16.03
N PRO A 77 1.68 -4.62 -16.26
CA PRO A 77 1.48 -3.22 -16.63
C PRO A 77 0.81 -3.01 -18.00
N GLU A 78 0.78 -4.05 -18.84
CA GLU A 78 0.12 -3.99 -20.16
C GLU A 78 -1.38 -4.32 -20.10
N ASN A 79 -1.88 -4.88 -18.99
CA ASN A 79 -3.29 -5.25 -18.86
C ASN A 79 -4.27 -4.07 -18.97
N PRO A 80 -4.00 -2.88 -18.38
CA PRO A 80 -4.90 -1.73 -18.53
C PRO A 80 -5.16 -1.35 -19.98
N LYS A 81 -4.18 -1.49 -20.89
CA LYS A 81 -4.34 -1.23 -22.33
C LYS A 81 -5.30 -2.20 -23.01
N ARG A 82 -5.55 -3.36 -22.38
CA ARG A 82 -6.47 -4.41 -22.84
C ARG A 82 -7.83 -4.38 -22.11
N GLY A 83 -8.06 -3.38 -21.26
CA GLY A 83 -9.26 -3.33 -20.41
C GLY A 83 -9.26 -4.36 -19.27
N LEU A 84 -8.09 -4.91 -18.92
CA LEU A 84 -7.93 -5.87 -17.82
C LEU A 84 -7.30 -5.19 -16.58
N PRO A 85 -7.53 -5.71 -15.36
CA PRO A 85 -6.87 -5.21 -14.15
C PRO A 85 -5.34 -5.32 -14.20
N TYR A 86 -4.63 -4.31 -13.68
CA TYR A 86 -3.18 -4.37 -13.49
C TYR A 86 -2.81 -5.49 -12.51
N ILE A 87 -3.53 -5.57 -11.38
CA ILE A 87 -3.35 -6.58 -10.33
C ILE A 87 -4.56 -7.52 -10.32
N ALA A 88 -4.32 -8.82 -10.29
CA ALA A 88 -5.36 -9.85 -10.16
C ALA A 88 -4.79 -11.12 -9.51
N GLY A 89 -5.63 -11.88 -8.79
CA GLY A 89 -5.24 -13.16 -8.22
C GLY A 89 -6.21 -13.67 -7.17
N ILE A 90 -5.77 -14.67 -6.40
CA ILE A 90 -6.58 -15.37 -5.41
C ILE A 90 -5.89 -15.44 -4.05
N LEU A 91 -6.69 -15.60 -3.00
CA LEU A 91 -6.26 -15.93 -1.65
C LEU A 91 -6.82 -17.31 -1.30
N ILE A 92 -5.96 -18.18 -0.79
CA ILE A 92 -6.31 -19.49 -0.26
C ILE A 92 -6.14 -19.43 1.26
N LEU A 93 -7.15 -19.87 2.01
CA LEU A 93 -7.04 -20.07 3.45
C LEU A 93 -6.96 -21.56 3.75
N ASN A 94 -6.14 -21.90 4.73
CA ASN A 94 -5.97 -23.25 5.24
C ASN A 94 -6.41 -23.30 6.70
N ASP A 95 -7.03 -24.41 7.08
CA ASP A 95 -7.16 -24.79 8.49
C ASP A 95 -5.76 -25.13 9.03
N PRO A 96 -5.22 -24.40 10.02
CA PRO A 96 -3.89 -24.68 10.56
C PRO A 96 -3.76 -26.04 11.24
N GLU A 97 -4.85 -26.62 11.77
CA GLU A 97 -4.83 -27.90 12.47
C GLU A 97 -4.67 -29.07 11.49
N THR A 98 -5.46 -29.05 10.39
CA THR A 98 -5.50 -30.15 9.43
C THR A 98 -4.64 -29.90 8.18
N GLY A 99 -4.24 -28.65 7.93
CA GLY A 99 -3.58 -28.19 6.70
C GLY A 99 -4.51 -28.11 5.49
N LEU A 100 -5.78 -28.48 5.63
CA LEU A 100 -6.72 -28.55 4.52
C LEU A 100 -7.16 -27.14 4.07
N PRO A 101 -7.26 -26.87 2.75
CA PRO A 101 -7.76 -25.59 2.26
C PRO A 101 -9.25 -25.42 2.58
N ILE A 102 -9.63 -24.33 3.25
CA ILE A 102 -11.02 -24.10 3.65
C ILE A 102 -11.72 -23.08 2.75
N ALA A 103 -10.97 -22.20 2.08
CA ALA A 103 -11.53 -21.21 1.17
C ALA A 103 -10.56 -20.82 0.05
N VAL A 104 -11.14 -20.47 -1.11
CA VAL A 104 -10.47 -19.78 -2.21
C VAL A 104 -11.28 -18.54 -2.57
N MET A 105 -10.66 -17.37 -2.55
CA MET A 105 -11.35 -16.11 -2.80
C MET A 105 -10.59 -15.16 -3.73
N ASP A 106 -11.30 -14.27 -4.41
CA ASP A 106 -10.68 -13.19 -5.17
C ASP A 106 -9.79 -12.32 -4.25
N ALA A 107 -8.59 -11.99 -4.72
CA ALA A 107 -7.65 -11.15 -3.98
C ALA A 107 -7.53 -9.73 -4.56
N THR A 108 -8.28 -9.39 -5.60
CA THR A 108 -8.24 -8.09 -6.28
C THR A 108 -8.84 -7.00 -5.39
N TRP A 109 -10.03 -7.26 -4.83
CA TRP A 109 -10.63 -6.33 -3.85
C TRP A 109 -9.79 -6.27 -2.57
N LEU A 110 -9.44 -7.43 -2.01
CA LEU A 110 -8.66 -7.54 -0.79
C LEU A 110 -7.34 -6.79 -0.89
N THR A 111 -6.60 -6.92 -2.00
CA THR A 111 -5.30 -6.26 -2.14
C THR A 111 -5.41 -4.74 -2.26
N ALA A 112 -6.51 -4.20 -2.78
CA ALA A 112 -6.74 -2.75 -2.76
C ALA A 112 -6.89 -2.26 -1.31
N TYR A 113 -7.85 -2.81 -0.58
CA TYR A 113 -8.23 -2.30 0.74
C TYR A 113 -7.21 -2.62 1.84
N ARG A 114 -6.58 -3.80 1.83
CA ARG A 114 -5.52 -4.11 2.81
C ARG A 114 -4.27 -3.27 2.60
N THR A 115 -3.96 -2.88 1.36
CA THR A 115 -2.80 -2.00 1.08
C THR A 115 -3.07 -0.60 1.60
N ALA A 116 -4.26 -0.06 1.32
CA ALA A 116 -4.71 1.20 1.90
C ALA A 116 -4.82 1.15 3.43
N GLY A 117 -5.23 0.02 4.00
CA GLY A 117 -5.23 -0.22 5.44
C GLY A 117 -3.82 -0.16 6.03
N ALA A 118 -2.82 -0.73 5.35
CA ALA A 118 -1.42 -0.63 5.78
C ALA A 118 -0.92 0.82 5.76
N THR A 119 -1.27 1.60 4.74
CA THR A 119 -0.99 3.03 4.69
C THR A 119 -1.66 3.79 5.83
N ALA A 120 -2.93 3.52 6.13
CA ALA A 120 -3.63 4.15 7.25
C ALA A 120 -2.99 3.79 8.60
N VAL A 121 -2.59 2.53 8.80
CA VAL A 121 -1.82 2.14 9.99
C VAL A 121 -0.51 2.93 10.03
N ALA A 122 0.27 2.96 8.94
CA ALA A 122 1.51 3.73 8.90
C ALA A 122 1.28 5.22 9.24
N ALA A 123 0.27 5.84 8.63
CA ALA A 123 -0.09 7.23 8.88
C ALA A 123 -0.55 7.51 10.32
N LYS A 124 -1.25 6.58 10.97
CA LYS A 124 -1.62 6.68 12.39
C LYS A 124 -0.41 6.91 13.30
N TYR A 125 0.74 6.33 12.95
CA TYR A 125 1.98 6.41 13.75
C TYR A 125 3.00 7.44 13.21
N LEU A 126 3.00 7.70 11.90
CA LEU A 126 4.06 8.44 11.21
C LEU A 126 3.60 9.78 10.64
N ALA A 127 2.30 9.99 10.39
CA ALA A 127 1.79 11.26 9.90
C ALA A 127 1.53 12.25 11.04
N ARG A 128 1.55 13.55 10.73
CA ARG A 128 1.02 14.56 11.65
C ARG A 128 -0.48 14.36 11.81
N ARG A 129 -0.98 14.47 13.04
CA ARG A 129 -2.41 14.27 13.34
C ARG A 129 -3.29 15.35 12.72
N GLU A 130 -2.75 16.55 12.54
CA GLU A 130 -3.40 17.71 11.93
C GLU A 130 -3.14 17.79 10.41
N SER A 131 -2.83 16.67 9.74
CA SER A 131 -2.65 16.65 8.28
C SER A 131 -3.99 16.89 7.58
N GLU A 132 -4.10 17.92 6.74
CA GLU A 132 -5.33 18.33 6.06
C GLU A 132 -5.24 18.22 4.52
N VAL A 133 -4.03 18.21 3.96
CA VAL A 133 -3.80 18.19 2.50
C VAL A 133 -3.16 16.87 2.08
N LEU A 134 -3.89 16.07 1.30
CA LEU A 134 -3.43 14.81 0.73
C LEU A 134 -3.02 15.00 -0.73
N ALA A 135 -1.77 14.68 -1.09
CA ALA A 135 -1.34 14.53 -2.47
C ALA A 135 -1.45 13.06 -2.92
N VAL A 136 -2.03 12.83 -4.10
CA VAL A 136 -2.13 11.50 -4.73
C VAL A 136 -1.59 11.54 -6.15
N LEU A 137 -0.55 10.75 -6.40
CA LEU A 137 0.08 10.62 -7.70
C LEU A 137 -0.14 9.18 -8.18
N GLY A 138 -0.95 9.00 -9.23
CA GLY A 138 -1.48 7.70 -9.60
C GLY A 138 -2.92 7.55 -9.09
N CYS A 139 -3.86 7.97 -9.92
CA CYS A 139 -5.28 8.02 -9.68
C CYS A 139 -5.96 6.69 -10.07
N GLY A 140 -5.33 5.56 -9.74
CA GLY A 140 -5.83 4.19 -9.98
C GLY A 140 -6.57 3.59 -8.77
N THR A 141 -6.65 2.26 -8.70
CA THR A 141 -7.29 1.54 -7.57
C THR A 141 -6.62 1.85 -6.23
N GLN A 142 -5.29 1.91 -6.20
CA GLN A 142 -4.54 2.19 -4.97
C GLN A 142 -4.71 3.64 -4.52
N GLY A 143 -4.64 4.62 -5.43
CA GLY A 143 -4.93 6.03 -5.11
C GLY A 143 -6.32 6.24 -4.51
N ARG A 144 -7.36 5.59 -5.08
CA ARG A 144 -8.75 5.65 -4.58
C ARG A 144 -8.89 5.07 -3.17
N SER A 145 -8.44 3.83 -2.99
CA SER A 145 -8.56 3.12 -1.70
C SER A 145 -7.75 3.80 -0.59
N ASN A 146 -6.56 4.32 -0.89
CA ASN A 146 -5.75 5.07 0.07
C ASN A 146 -6.40 6.40 0.45
N THR A 147 -7.04 7.09 -0.49
CA THR A 147 -7.77 8.31 -0.18
C THR A 147 -8.92 8.06 0.77
N LEU A 148 -9.69 6.98 0.57
CA LEU A 148 -10.73 6.56 1.51
C LEU A 148 -10.17 6.30 2.92
N MET A 149 -9.11 5.50 3.03
CA MET A 149 -8.55 5.08 4.32
C MET A 149 -7.83 6.22 5.05
N LEU A 150 -7.09 7.07 4.33
CA LEU A 150 -6.41 8.23 4.92
C LEU A 150 -7.41 9.30 5.35
N SER A 151 -8.46 9.55 4.57
CA SER A 151 -9.53 10.49 4.98
C SER A 151 -10.36 9.97 6.15
N ARG A 152 -10.28 8.66 6.43
CA ARG A 152 -10.92 8.07 7.61
C ARG A 152 -10.13 8.31 8.90
N ILE A 153 -8.80 8.38 8.82
CA ILE A 153 -7.90 8.45 9.99
C ILE A 153 -7.24 9.81 10.20
N LEU A 154 -7.28 10.70 9.21
CA LEU A 154 -6.73 12.05 9.24
C LEU A 154 -7.83 13.07 8.87
N PRO A 155 -7.75 14.31 9.36
CA PRO A 155 -8.71 15.38 9.04
C PRO A 155 -8.47 15.98 7.64
N ILE A 156 -8.34 15.13 6.61
CA ILE A 156 -8.11 15.57 5.23
C ILE A 156 -9.29 16.43 4.77
N LYS A 157 -8.99 17.63 4.29
CA LYS A 157 -9.96 18.60 3.76
C LYS A 157 -9.89 18.72 2.24
N ILE A 158 -8.72 18.46 1.66
CA ILE A 158 -8.51 18.63 0.21
C ILE A 158 -7.53 17.61 -0.33
N VAL A 159 -7.80 17.15 -1.55
CA VAL A 159 -6.93 16.23 -2.28
C VAL A 159 -6.30 16.97 -3.46
N ARG A 160 -4.97 16.89 -3.59
CA ARG A 160 -4.23 17.35 -4.78
C ARG A 160 -3.85 16.12 -5.59
N ALA A 161 -4.39 15.97 -6.79
CA ALA A 161 -4.28 14.74 -7.56
C ALA A 161 -3.57 14.96 -8.89
N TYR A 162 -2.70 14.02 -9.24
CA TYR A 162 -2.03 13.95 -10.54
C TYR A 162 -2.11 12.53 -11.11
N ASP A 163 -2.37 12.45 -12.40
CA ASP A 163 -2.22 11.23 -13.19
C ASP A 163 -1.78 11.62 -14.61
N ILE A 164 -0.96 10.77 -15.23
CA ILE A 164 -0.57 10.93 -16.64
C ILE A 164 -1.75 10.74 -17.60
N ASN A 165 -2.82 10.09 -17.13
CA ASN A 165 -4.04 9.84 -17.89
C ASN A 165 -5.17 10.74 -17.37
N GLU A 166 -5.53 11.75 -18.16
CA GLU A 166 -6.59 12.72 -17.83
C GLU A 166 -7.94 12.05 -17.52
N ARG A 167 -8.27 10.94 -18.19
CA ARG A 167 -9.52 10.20 -17.91
C ARG A 167 -9.48 9.53 -16.54
N ALA A 168 -8.32 9.00 -16.14
CA ALA A 168 -8.14 8.41 -14.81
C ALA A 168 -8.26 9.48 -13.72
N LEU A 169 -7.67 10.66 -13.95
CA LEU A 169 -7.77 11.82 -13.06
C LEU A 169 -9.21 12.33 -12.93
N ALA A 170 -9.94 12.48 -14.04
CA ALA A 170 -11.36 12.91 -14.01
C ALA A 170 -12.27 11.91 -13.28
N SER A 171 -12.12 10.61 -13.56
CA SER A 171 -12.85 9.56 -12.84
C SER A 171 -12.49 9.50 -11.35
N TYR A 172 -11.25 9.84 -11.01
CA TYR A 172 -10.81 9.90 -9.62
C TYR A 172 -11.40 11.09 -8.87
N GLU A 173 -11.45 12.27 -9.50
CA GLU A 173 -12.13 13.46 -8.97
C GLU A 173 -13.60 13.16 -8.64
N GLU A 174 -14.32 12.54 -9.57
CA GLU A 174 -15.70 12.09 -9.35
C GLU A 174 -15.82 11.12 -8.17
N PHE A 175 -14.94 10.11 -8.13
CA PHE A 175 -14.90 9.15 -7.02
C PHE A 175 -14.67 9.83 -5.67
N VAL A 176 -13.69 10.73 -5.56
CA VAL A 176 -13.37 11.40 -4.29
C VAL A 176 -14.54 12.26 -3.84
N ARG A 177 -15.14 13.01 -4.76
CA ARG A 177 -16.32 13.83 -4.46
C ARG A 177 -17.50 12.98 -3.98
N GLU A 178 -17.80 11.86 -4.64
CA GLU A 178 -18.98 11.04 -4.34
C GLU A 178 -18.80 10.11 -3.14
N ARG A 179 -17.60 9.53 -2.98
CA ARG A 179 -17.35 8.47 -1.98
C ARG A 179 -16.65 8.97 -0.73
N VAL A 180 -15.95 10.10 -0.81
CA VAL A 180 -15.20 10.69 0.30
C VAL A 180 -15.82 12.04 0.73
N GLY A 181 -16.43 12.76 -0.20
CA GLY A 181 -17.04 14.08 0.08
C GLY A 181 -16.02 15.21 0.16
N LEU A 182 -14.90 15.09 -0.58
CA LEU A 182 -13.83 16.08 -0.61
C LEU A 182 -13.65 16.69 -2.01
N ASP A 183 -13.09 17.89 -2.04
CA ASP A 183 -12.68 18.55 -3.27
C ASP A 183 -11.33 18.03 -3.76
N VAL A 184 -11.17 17.98 -5.08
CA VAL A 184 -9.92 17.59 -5.75
C VAL A 184 -9.37 18.75 -6.56
N ILE A 185 -8.14 19.17 -6.23
CA ILE A 185 -7.33 20.02 -7.09
C ILE A 185 -6.57 19.13 -8.06
N LYS A 186 -6.92 19.22 -9.35
CA LYS A 186 -6.18 18.55 -10.43
C LYS A 186 -4.89 19.29 -10.70
N ALA A 187 -3.77 18.70 -10.30
CA ALA A 187 -2.45 19.22 -10.59
C ALA A 187 -2.02 18.89 -12.02
N SER A 188 -1.32 19.82 -12.67
CA SER A 188 -0.74 19.67 -14.00
C SER A 188 0.61 18.93 -14.00
N SER A 189 1.22 18.75 -12.81
CA SER A 189 2.50 18.06 -12.65
C SER A 189 2.62 17.38 -11.29
N PRO A 190 3.52 16.39 -11.13
CA PRO A 190 3.87 15.80 -9.84
C PRO A 190 4.27 16.86 -8.79
N ARG A 191 5.03 17.87 -9.19
CA ARG A 191 5.49 18.94 -8.30
C ARG A 191 4.31 19.75 -7.74
N GLU A 192 3.38 20.13 -8.60
CA GLU A 192 2.18 20.88 -8.20
C GLU A 192 1.29 20.04 -7.27
N ALA A 193 1.21 18.72 -7.47
CA ALA A 193 0.47 17.84 -6.55
C ALA A 193 1.08 17.85 -5.15
N LEU A 194 2.40 17.79 -5.04
CA LEU A 194 3.11 17.79 -3.75
C LEU A 194 3.10 19.16 -3.05
N GLU A 195 2.93 20.25 -3.80
CA GLU A 195 3.05 21.59 -3.24
C GLU A 195 2.01 21.87 -2.15
N GLY A 196 2.49 22.06 -0.92
CA GLY A 196 1.64 22.33 0.24
C GLY A 196 0.92 21.10 0.80
N SER A 197 1.31 19.89 0.37
CA SER A 197 0.77 18.65 0.93
C SER A 197 1.38 18.29 2.28
N ASP A 198 0.55 17.73 3.15
CA ASP A 198 0.96 17.18 4.45
C ASP A 198 1.27 15.69 4.33
N VAL A 199 0.51 14.99 3.48
CA VAL A 199 0.64 13.56 3.21
C VAL A 199 0.72 13.32 1.71
N VAL A 200 1.58 12.40 1.28
CA VAL A 200 1.75 12.03 -0.14
C VAL A 200 1.58 10.52 -0.30
N VAL A 201 0.76 10.12 -1.26
CA VAL A 201 0.67 8.73 -1.75
C VAL A 201 1.14 8.69 -3.20
N THR A 202 2.12 7.84 -3.50
CA THR A 202 2.49 7.52 -4.88
C THR A 202 2.03 6.09 -5.20
N ALA A 203 1.24 5.96 -6.25
CA ALA A 203 0.49 4.77 -6.62
C ALA A 203 0.58 4.50 -8.12
N GLY A 204 1.75 4.75 -8.71
CA GLY A 204 2.07 4.42 -10.09
C GLY A 204 2.32 2.93 -10.35
N LEU A 205 2.77 2.64 -11.56
CA LEU A 205 3.23 1.30 -11.92
C LEU A 205 4.58 1.01 -11.25
N ILE A 206 4.76 -0.21 -10.75
CA ILE A 206 6.06 -0.71 -10.33
C ILE A 206 6.84 -1.10 -11.58
N LEU A 207 7.97 -0.44 -11.81
CA LEU A 207 8.85 -0.67 -12.96
C LEU A 207 10.24 -1.05 -12.47
N LYS A 208 10.95 -1.90 -13.21
CA LYS A 208 12.34 -2.24 -12.88
C LYS A 208 13.31 -1.10 -13.16
N GLU A 209 13.02 -0.30 -14.19
CA GLU A 209 13.79 0.87 -14.60
C GLU A 209 12.87 2.12 -14.64
N PRO A 210 12.47 2.66 -13.48
CA PRO A 210 11.63 3.84 -13.44
C PRO A 210 12.40 5.13 -13.78
N ASN A 211 11.67 6.17 -14.17
CA ASN A 211 12.20 7.55 -14.29
C ASN A 211 11.54 8.45 -13.22
N PRO A 212 12.05 8.43 -11.97
CA PRO A 212 11.45 9.12 -10.84
C PRO A 212 11.64 10.63 -10.95
N VAL A 213 10.66 11.37 -10.44
CA VAL A 213 10.51 12.82 -10.65
C VAL A 213 10.53 13.61 -9.36
N ILE A 214 10.18 13.01 -8.22
CA ILE A 214 10.14 13.70 -6.92
C ILE A 214 11.57 13.96 -6.45
N GLU A 215 11.88 15.25 -6.31
CA GLU A 215 13.17 15.77 -5.86
C GLU A 215 13.17 16.06 -4.35
N ALA A 216 14.37 16.11 -3.76
CA ALA A 216 14.54 16.36 -2.33
C ALA A 216 14.01 17.74 -1.89
N ASP A 217 14.12 18.76 -2.72
CA ASP A 217 13.66 20.13 -2.42
C ASP A 217 12.14 20.28 -2.47
N TRP A 218 11.41 19.29 -3.00
CA TRP A 218 9.94 19.26 -2.97
C TRP A 218 9.40 18.75 -1.63
N VAL A 219 10.22 18.01 -0.88
CA VAL A 219 9.86 17.33 0.37
C VAL A 219 10.03 18.30 1.55
N LYS A 220 8.94 18.97 1.92
CA LYS A 220 8.93 19.98 3.00
C LYS A 220 8.97 19.34 4.39
N PRO A 221 9.51 20.03 5.42
CA PRO A 221 9.44 19.57 6.81
C PRO A 221 8.01 19.21 7.22
N GLY A 222 7.85 18.11 7.97
CA GLY A 222 6.56 17.66 8.48
C GLY A 222 5.70 16.84 7.51
N ILE A 223 6.15 16.64 6.27
CA ILE A 223 5.44 15.81 5.30
C ILE A 223 5.52 14.33 5.71
N SER A 224 4.59 13.50 5.26
CA SER A 224 4.66 12.04 5.38
C SER A 224 4.35 11.38 4.04
N ALA A 225 5.22 10.48 3.61
CA ALA A 225 5.13 9.85 2.30
C ALA A 225 4.85 8.34 2.43
N PHE A 226 3.91 7.86 1.61
CA PHE A 226 3.51 6.46 1.53
C PHE A 226 3.63 5.97 0.08
N PRO A 227 4.86 5.62 -0.36
CA PRO A 227 5.08 5.10 -1.70
C PRO A 227 4.64 3.63 -1.82
N LEU A 228 3.63 3.39 -2.66
CA LEU A 228 3.10 2.05 -2.94
C LEU A 228 3.70 1.43 -4.21
N ASP A 229 4.43 2.25 -4.97
CA ASP A 229 5.05 1.96 -6.26
C ASP A 229 6.56 1.80 -6.14
N PHE A 230 7.01 1.33 -4.98
CA PHE A 230 8.42 1.27 -4.59
C PHE A 230 9.07 2.65 -4.63
N ASP A 231 10.05 2.85 -5.50
CA ASP A 231 10.74 4.12 -5.67
C ASP A 231 10.42 4.76 -7.03
N SER A 232 9.37 4.29 -7.73
CA SER A 232 9.10 4.67 -9.12
C SER A 232 8.90 6.18 -9.32
N TYR A 233 8.39 6.88 -8.30
CA TYR A 233 8.24 8.34 -8.31
C TYR A 233 9.37 9.08 -7.58
N TRP A 234 10.09 8.40 -6.70
CA TRP A 234 10.97 9.04 -5.72
C TRP A 234 12.44 8.93 -6.14
N LYS A 235 13.13 10.06 -6.26
CA LYS A 235 14.59 10.02 -6.43
C LYS A 235 15.25 9.56 -5.15
N SER A 236 16.40 8.88 -5.26
CA SER A 236 17.17 8.45 -4.09
C SER A 236 17.54 9.62 -3.18
N SER A 237 17.81 10.80 -3.75
CA SER A 237 18.03 12.04 -3.00
C SER A 237 16.80 12.47 -2.18
N ALA A 238 15.59 12.29 -2.71
CA ALA A 238 14.36 12.60 -1.99
C ALA A 238 14.12 11.64 -0.82
N ILE A 239 14.32 10.33 -1.04
CA ILE A 239 14.26 9.31 0.02
C ILE A 239 15.31 9.58 1.09
N ALA A 240 16.56 9.85 0.71
CA ALA A 240 17.66 10.15 1.63
C ALA A 240 17.44 11.44 2.43
N SER A 241 16.60 12.36 1.92
CA SER A 241 16.24 13.58 2.64
C SER A 241 15.26 13.35 3.79
N MET A 242 14.60 12.19 3.88
CA MET A 242 13.64 11.86 4.95
C MET A 242 14.36 11.61 6.27
N ASP A 243 13.78 12.10 7.37
CA ASP A 243 14.34 11.91 8.71
C ASP A 243 14.17 10.45 9.16
N LYS A 244 13.06 9.82 8.79
CA LYS A 244 12.77 8.41 9.09
C LYS A 244 12.26 7.68 7.85
N PHE A 245 12.84 6.52 7.58
CA PHE A 245 12.34 5.59 6.56
C PHE A 245 11.96 4.28 7.23
N TYR A 246 10.66 3.98 7.24
CA TYR A 246 10.13 2.70 7.70
C TYR A 246 9.66 1.87 6.52
N THR A 247 9.70 0.56 6.66
CA THR A 247 9.14 -0.39 5.69
C THR A 247 8.22 -1.38 6.38
N ASP A 248 7.41 -2.08 5.61
CA ASP A 248 6.55 -3.14 6.13
C ASP A 248 7.34 -4.41 6.44
N ASP A 249 8.42 -4.70 5.70
CA ASP A 249 9.38 -5.79 5.94
C ASP A 249 10.82 -5.48 5.49
N VAL A 250 11.75 -5.32 6.45
CA VAL A 250 13.16 -4.99 6.15
C VAL A 250 13.84 -6.04 5.30
N ASN A 251 13.63 -7.33 5.58
CA ASN A 251 14.28 -8.40 4.82
C ASN A 251 13.77 -8.45 3.37
N GLN A 252 12.47 -8.25 3.19
CA GLN A 252 11.84 -8.18 1.88
C GLN A 252 12.29 -6.93 1.09
N LEU A 253 12.41 -5.78 1.75
CA LEU A 253 12.97 -4.58 1.13
C LEU A 253 14.41 -4.81 0.65
N LEU A 254 15.27 -5.36 1.50
CA LEU A 254 16.66 -5.66 1.14
C LEU A 254 16.75 -6.67 -0.02
N TYR A 255 15.85 -7.65 -0.06
CA TYR A 255 15.73 -8.56 -1.19
C TYR A 255 15.41 -7.80 -2.49
N TYR A 256 14.43 -6.90 -2.50
CA TYR A 256 14.09 -6.13 -3.70
C TYR A 256 15.16 -5.13 -4.12
N ILE A 257 15.93 -4.59 -3.19
CA ILE A 257 17.13 -3.80 -3.49
C ILE A 257 18.16 -4.68 -4.22
N LYS A 258 18.43 -5.87 -3.69
CA LYS A 258 19.37 -6.82 -4.30
C LYS A 258 18.95 -7.24 -5.71
N GLU A 259 17.65 -7.47 -5.93
CA GLU A 259 17.11 -7.86 -7.25
C GLU A 259 17.02 -6.70 -8.25
N GLY A 260 17.34 -5.47 -7.80
CA GLY A 260 17.35 -4.27 -8.63
C GLY A 260 15.96 -3.72 -8.96
N TRP A 261 14.96 -4.00 -8.13
CA TRP A 261 13.62 -3.42 -8.25
C TRP A 261 13.48 -2.11 -7.46
N ILE A 262 14.35 -1.88 -6.49
CA ILE A 262 14.37 -0.69 -5.65
C ILE A 262 15.83 -0.22 -5.61
N ARG A 263 16.06 1.08 -5.80
CA ARG A 263 17.42 1.64 -5.63
C ARG A 263 17.86 1.57 -4.17
N PRO A 264 19.18 1.60 -3.89
CA PRO A 264 19.68 1.55 -2.53
C PRO A 264 19.07 2.64 -1.63
N ILE A 265 18.75 2.24 -0.40
CA ILE A 265 18.24 3.12 0.66
C ILE A 265 19.30 3.17 1.75
N GLU A 266 19.88 4.35 1.97
CA GLU A 266 21.05 4.53 2.85
C GLU A 266 20.70 4.29 4.33
N ARG A 267 19.50 4.69 4.76
CA ARG A 267 19.06 4.60 6.15
C ARG A 267 17.67 4.00 6.23
N ILE A 268 17.57 2.81 6.84
CA ILE A 268 16.31 2.13 7.16
C ILE A 268 16.16 2.17 8.69
N PHE A 269 15.09 2.80 9.18
CA PHE A 269 14.90 3.04 10.62
C PHE A 269 14.29 1.83 11.35
N GLY A 270 13.47 1.04 10.63
CA GLY A 270 12.94 -0.23 11.13
C GLY A 270 11.72 -0.73 10.36
N ASP A 271 11.07 -1.73 10.93
CA ASP A 271 9.79 -2.28 10.49
C ASP A 271 8.61 -1.50 11.10
N LEU A 272 7.54 -1.32 10.34
CA LEU A 272 6.30 -0.73 10.86
C LEU A 272 5.73 -1.52 12.04
N GLY A 273 5.89 -2.85 12.03
CA GLY A 273 5.49 -3.70 13.15
C GLY A 273 6.19 -3.32 14.46
N GLU A 274 7.45 -2.90 14.43
CA GLU A 274 8.18 -2.43 15.62
C GLU A 274 7.61 -1.11 16.16
N VAL A 275 7.14 -0.24 15.27
CA VAL A 275 6.48 1.03 15.64
C VAL A 275 5.13 0.73 16.30
N VAL A 276 4.33 -0.17 15.72
CA VAL A 276 3.00 -0.55 16.25
C VAL A 276 3.09 -1.14 17.66
N VAL A 277 4.16 -1.86 18.00
CA VAL A 277 4.37 -2.43 19.34
C VAL A 277 5.20 -1.55 20.27
N GLY A 278 5.57 -0.34 19.85
CA GLY A 278 6.34 0.62 20.67
C GLY A 278 7.83 0.29 20.87
N LYS A 279 8.39 -0.63 20.06
CA LYS A 279 9.84 -0.92 20.06
C LYS A 279 10.65 0.16 19.34
N LYS A 280 10.02 0.86 18.39
CA LYS A 280 10.57 2.02 17.67
C LYS A 280 9.61 3.21 17.82
N PRO A 281 10.11 4.45 17.93
CA PRO A 281 9.25 5.62 17.99
C PRO A 281 8.55 5.85 16.64
N GLY A 282 7.32 6.33 16.66
CA GLY A 282 6.68 6.87 15.45
C GLY A 282 7.30 8.24 15.08
N ARG A 283 6.44 9.15 14.63
CA ARG A 283 6.78 10.58 14.57
C ARG A 283 7.05 11.12 15.98
N GLU A 284 8.14 11.85 16.14
CA GLU A 284 8.57 12.45 17.42
C GLU A 284 8.41 13.97 17.44
N ASN A 285 8.33 14.63 16.27
CA ASN A 285 8.00 16.04 16.18
C ASN A 285 7.34 16.43 14.83
N GLU A 286 6.78 17.64 14.78
CA GLU A 286 6.03 18.16 13.63
C GLU A 286 6.90 18.49 12.41
N ARG A 287 8.23 18.49 12.53
CA ARG A 287 9.14 18.84 11.42
C ARG A 287 9.76 17.63 10.74
N GLU A 288 9.72 16.45 11.38
CA GLU A 288 10.24 15.22 10.79
C GLU A 288 9.57 14.92 9.44
N LYS A 289 10.35 14.41 8.51
CA LYS A 289 9.88 13.93 7.21
C LYS A 289 9.93 12.41 7.18
#